data_AF-A0A7W9D164-F1
#
_entry.id   AF-A0A7W9D164-F1
#
_cell.length_a   1.000
_cell.length_b   1.000
_cell.length_c   1.000
_cell.angle_alpha   90.00
_cell.angle_beta   90.00
_cell.angle_gamma   90.00
#
_symmetry.space_group_name_H-M   'P 1'
#
loop_
_entity.id
_entity.type
_entity.pdbx_description
1 polymer ?
#
loop_
_entity_poly.entity_id
_entity_poly.type
_entity_poly.pdbx_seq_one_letter_code
_entity_poly.pdbx_strand_id
1 'polypeptide(L)'
;MHNDPKSSFWLRVTDTEIKVMLVALELAGFFFVMWAVHEANVWRVHHFPHAEATITRMWNEEVHPSKGAPYTVTLAEIIFVRTHLGKSYNCDETIEIGRPPVHVLVGDHLDIVPKSGTCYNPLITKDVLG
;
A
#
# COMPACT_ATOMS: atom_id res chain seq x y z
N MET A 1 13.52 64.49 -14.04
CA MET A 1 14.33 63.43 -13.40
C MET A 1 13.36 62.44 -12.77
N HIS A 2 13.02 61.38 -13.49
CA HIS A 2 12.15 60.31 -13.01
C HIS A 2 13.08 59.17 -12.57
N ASN A 3 13.18 58.95 -11.26
CA ASN A 3 13.98 57.85 -10.72
C ASN A 3 13.16 56.57 -10.86
N ASP A 4 13.42 55.79 -11.91
CA ASP A 4 12.99 54.41 -11.94
C ASP A 4 13.73 53.63 -10.85
N PRO A 5 13.02 52.95 -9.93
CA PRO A 5 13.67 52.14 -8.91
C PRO A 5 14.38 50.97 -9.61
N LYS A 6 15.68 50.85 -9.37
CA LYS A 6 16.49 49.71 -9.81
C LYS A 6 15.96 48.45 -9.14
N SER A 7 15.00 47.77 -9.76
CA SER A 7 14.67 46.41 -9.39
C SER A 7 15.93 45.56 -9.59
N SER A 8 16.40 44.98 -8.49
CA SER A 8 17.68 44.30 -8.40
C SER A 8 17.75 43.13 -9.39
N PHE A 9 18.81 43.12 -10.19
CA PHE A 9 19.23 42.05 -11.10
C PHE A 9 19.13 40.63 -10.50
N TRP A 10 19.21 40.51 -9.17
CA TRP A 10 19.15 39.28 -8.39
C TRP A 10 17.76 38.60 -8.29
N LEU A 11 16.69 39.20 -8.83
CA LEU A 11 15.33 38.65 -8.76
C LEU A 11 14.65 38.54 -10.14
N ARG A 12 15.42 38.23 -11.20
CA ARG A 12 14.84 37.75 -12.45
C ARG A 12 14.77 36.23 -12.46
N VAL A 13 14.01 35.67 -11.51
CA VAL A 13 13.49 34.31 -11.69
C VAL A 13 12.37 34.44 -12.71
N THR A 14 12.49 33.71 -13.82
CA THR A 14 11.44 33.74 -14.86
C THR A 14 10.21 32.99 -14.38
N ASP A 15 9.02 33.36 -14.85
CA ASP A 15 7.77 32.66 -14.48
C ASP A 15 7.86 31.14 -14.75
N THR A 16 8.64 30.73 -15.75
CA THR A 16 8.92 29.34 -16.07
C THR A 16 9.73 28.64 -14.98
N GLU A 17 10.76 29.28 -14.44
CA GLU A 17 11.55 28.73 -13.32
C GLU A 17 10.73 28.62 -12.04
N ILE A 18 9.84 29.60 -11.76
CA ILE A 18 8.90 29.52 -10.64
C ILE A 18 7.96 28.31 -10.81
N LYS A 19 7.38 28.13 -11.99
CA LYS A 19 6.50 26.98 -12.28
C LYS A 19 7.24 25.65 -12.14
N VAL A 20 8.47 25.55 -12.62
CA VAL A 20 9.29 24.34 -12.47
C VAL A 20 9.59 24.06 -11.01
N MET A 21 9.95 25.08 -10.22
CA MET A 21 10.17 24.91 -8.78
C MET A 21 8.91 24.49 -8.02
N LEU A 22 7.74 25.05 -8.37
CA LEU A 22 6.46 24.65 -7.77
C LEU A 22 6.11 23.20 -8.10
N VAL A 23 6.22 22.79 -9.37
CA VAL A 23 5.98 21.39 -9.77
C VAL A 23 6.97 20.44 -9.08
N ALA A 24 8.25 20.83 -8.98
CA ALA A 24 9.25 20.03 -8.27
C ALA A 24 8.92 19.88 -6.77
N LEU A 25 8.41 20.94 -6.13
CA LEU A 25 7.95 20.91 -4.74
C LEU A 25 6.77 19.97 -4.55
N GLU A 26 5.78 20.00 -5.46
CA GLU A 26 4.65 19.07 -5.43
C GLU A 26 5.10 17.62 -5.57
N LEU A 27 5.96 17.33 -6.55
CA LEU A 27 6.52 15.98 -6.76
C LEU A 27 7.32 15.50 -5.55
N ALA A 28 8.14 16.37 -4.96
CA ALA A 28 8.86 16.07 -3.73
C ALA A 28 7.89 15.77 -2.58
N GLY A 29 6.83 16.57 -2.42
CA GLY A 29 5.79 16.35 -1.43
C GLY A 29 5.11 14.99 -1.59
N PHE A 30 4.69 14.64 -2.81
CA PHE A 30 4.12 13.32 -3.11
C PHE A 30 5.09 12.18 -2.79
N PHE A 31 6.37 12.34 -3.17
CA PHE A 31 7.40 11.36 -2.88
C PHE A 31 7.57 11.14 -1.36
N PHE A 32 7.62 12.22 -0.57
CA PHE A 32 7.73 12.11 0.90
C PHE A 32 6.52 11.42 1.53
N VAL A 33 5.31 11.70 1.05
CA VAL A 33 4.10 11.02 1.54
C VAL A 33 4.16 9.52 1.24
N MET A 34 4.48 9.16 0.00
CA MET A 34 4.61 7.75 -0.40
C MET A 34 5.71 7.03 0.40
N TRP A 35 6.84 7.70 0.62
CA TRP A 35 7.92 7.19 1.46
C TRP A 35 7.47 6.95 2.90
N ALA A 36 6.79 7.93 3.52
CA ALA A 36 6.30 7.79 4.89
C ALA A 36 5.31 6.63 5.04
N VAL A 37 4.43 6.42 4.06
CA VAL A 37 3.50 5.29 4.03
C VAL A 37 4.26 3.96 3.88
N HIS A 38 5.30 3.91 3.06
CA HIS A 38 6.13 2.73 2.91
C HIS A 38 6.83 2.36 4.22
N GLU A 39 7.51 3.33 4.85
CA GLU A 39 8.18 3.15 6.14
C GLU A 39 7.21 2.71 7.25
N ALA A 40 6.00 3.28 7.30
CA ALA A 40 4.97 2.87 8.26
C ALA A 40 4.55 1.40 8.07
N ASN A 41 4.45 0.92 6.83
CA ASN A 41 4.14 -0.48 6.55
C ASN A 41 5.31 -1.40 6.90
N VAL A 42 6.54 -1.03 6.54
CA VAL A 42 7.77 -1.78 6.90
C VAL A 42 7.90 -1.88 8.42
N TRP A 43 7.74 -0.77 9.13
CA TRP A 43 7.75 -0.74 10.60
C TRP A 43 6.69 -1.69 11.18
N ARG A 44 5.47 -1.70 10.61
CA ARG A 44 4.40 -2.60 11.04
C ARG A 44 4.79 -4.07 10.85
N VAL A 45 5.39 -4.42 9.73
CA VAL A 45 5.89 -5.79 9.51
C VAL A 45 6.90 -6.18 10.57
N HIS A 46 7.82 -5.29 10.94
CA HIS A 46 8.86 -5.64 11.93
C HIS A 46 8.41 -5.66 13.39
N HIS A 47 7.33 -4.95 13.76
CA HIS A 47 6.95 -4.75 15.17
C HIS A 47 5.68 -5.49 15.60
N PHE A 48 4.83 -5.88 14.66
CA PHE A 48 3.60 -6.60 15.00
C PHE A 48 3.80 -8.11 14.91
N PRO A 49 3.07 -8.89 15.72
CA PRO A 49 3.12 -10.33 15.64
C PRO A 49 2.63 -10.80 14.27
N HIS A 50 3.45 -11.62 13.63
CA HIS A 50 3.09 -12.34 12.43
C HIS A 50 2.09 -13.46 12.77
N ALA A 51 1.24 -13.78 11.82
CA ALA A 51 0.34 -14.90 11.87
C ALA A 51 0.44 -15.68 10.56
N GLU A 52 0.40 -17.00 10.68
CA GLU A 52 0.31 -17.87 9.52
C GLU A 52 -1.15 -18.02 9.12
N ALA A 53 -1.47 -17.62 7.89
CA ALA A 53 -2.79 -17.78 7.30
C ALA A 53 -2.79 -18.99 6.36
N THR A 54 -3.87 -19.76 6.36
CA THR A 54 -4.04 -20.89 5.44
C THR A 54 -5.11 -20.53 4.42
N ILE A 55 -4.80 -20.73 3.13
CA ILE A 55 -5.75 -20.53 2.04
C ILE A 55 -6.74 -21.70 2.03
N THR A 56 -8.01 -21.42 2.28
CA THR A 56 -9.07 -22.45 2.29
C THR A 56 -9.81 -22.55 0.96
N ARG A 57 -9.89 -21.44 0.21
CA ARG A 57 -10.58 -21.37 -1.06
C ARG A 57 -9.99 -20.28 -1.93
N MET A 58 -10.00 -20.48 -3.24
CA MET A 58 -9.61 -19.47 -4.24
C MET A 58 -10.59 -19.44 -5.40
N TRP A 59 -10.84 -18.25 -5.94
CA TRP A 59 -11.62 -18.06 -7.15
C TRP A 59 -11.19 -16.79 -7.89
N ASN A 60 -11.54 -16.73 -9.17
CA ASN A 60 -11.35 -15.53 -9.96
C ASN A 60 -12.67 -14.74 -10.01
N GLU A 61 -12.56 -13.42 -9.86
CA GLU A 61 -13.69 -12.51 -9.96
C GLU A 61 -13.37 -11.40 -10.97
N GLU A 62 -14.34 -11.07 -11.81
CA GLU A 62 -14.22 -9.95 -12.75
C GLU A 62 -14.71 -8.67 -12.07
N VAL A 63 -13.75 -7.78 -11.79
CA VAL A 63 -14.02 -6.48 -11.18
C VAL A 63 -14.39 -5.50 -12.27
N HIS A 64 -15.56 -4.88 -12.10
CA HIS A 64 -16.06 -3.81 -12.95
C HIS A 64 -15.88 -2.46 -12.24
N PRO A 65 -14.73 -1.78 -12.42
CA PRO A 65 -14.50 -0.50 -11.77
C PRO A 65 -15.46 0.57 -12.31
N SER A 66 -15.85 1.52 -11.47
CA SER A 66 -16.71 2.65 -11.86
C SER A 66 -16.08 3.52 -12.96
N LYS A 67 -14.75 3.49 -13.08
CA LYS A 67 -13.97 4.07 -14.17
C LYS A 67 -12.84 3.11 -14.54
N GLY A 68 -12.75 2.73 -15.81
CA GLY A 68 -11.68 1.87 -16.33
C GLY A 68 -12.21 0.64 -17.09
N ALA A 69 -11.29 -0.17 -17.59
CA ALA A 69 -11.63 -1.46 -18.19
C ALA A 69 -11.88 -2.50 -17.08
N PRO A 70 -12.80 -3.45 -17.28
CA PRO A 70 -12.94 -4.61 -16.41
C PRO A 70 -11.60 -5.36 -16.30
N TYR A 71 -11.33 -5.91 -15.13
CA TYR A 71 -10.14 -6.72 -14.90
C TYR A 71 -10.45 -7.88 -13.97
N THR A 72 -9.79 -9.02 -14.21
CA THR A 72 -9.92 -10.20 -13.35
C THR A 72 -8.93 -10.12 -12.20
N VAL A 73 -9.41 -10.42 -11.00
CA VAL A 73 -8.59 -10.63 -9.80
C VAL A 73 -8.79 -12.04 -9.28
N THR A 74 -7.79 -12.56 -8.58
CA THR A 74 -7.86 -13.79 -7.82
C THR A 74 -8.08 -13.43 -6.36
N LEU A 75 -9.20 -13.89 -5.81
CA LEU A 75 -9.55 -13.78 -4.41
C LEU A 75 -9.25 -15.10 -3.69
N ALA A 76 -8.94 -15.01 -2.41
CA ALA A 76 -8.74 -16.15 -1.53
C ALA A 76 -9.47 -15.95 -0.20
N GLU A 77 -10.14 -16.99 0.28
CA GLU A 77 -10.52 -17.12 1.69
C GLU A 77 -9.31 -17.62 2.48
N ILE A 78 -9.01 -16.93 3.57
CA ILE A 78 -7.91 -17.27 4.46
C ILE A 78 -8.40 -17.41 5.89
N ILE A 79 -7.87 -18.41 6.59
CA ILE A 79 -8.09 -18.60 8.02
C ILE A 79 -6.77 -18.41 8.75
N PHE A 80 -6.79 -17.62 9.83
CA PHE A 80 -5.62 -17.38 10.65
C PHE A 80 -6.00 -17.13 12.11
N VAL A 81 -5.01 -17.24 13.00
CA VAL A 81 -5.18 -16.93 14.42
C VAL A 81 -4.41 -15.67 14.75
N ARG A 82 -5.11 -14.62 15.17
CA ARG A 82 -4.45 -13.42 15.71
C ARG A 82 -4.30 -13.53 17.21
N THR A 83 -3.17 -13.04 17.72
CA THR A 83 -2.95 -12.90 19.17
C THR A 83 -2.93 -11.43 19.54
N HIS A 84 -3.79 -11.02 20.48
CA HIS A 84 -3.87 -9.63 20.96
C HIS A 84 -4.08 -9.63 22.48
N LEU A 85 -3.20 -8.93 23.21
CA LEU A 85 -3.25 -8.85 24.68
C LEU A 85 -3.32 -10.23 25.36
N GLY A 86 -2.57 -11.21 24.84
CA GLY A 86 -2.54 -12.57 25.36
C GLY A 86 -3.78 -13.42 25.05
N LYS A 87 -4.71 -12.93 24.21
CA LYS A 87 -5.88 -13.67 23.74
C LYS A 87 -5.76 -14.03 22.28
N SER A 88 -6.07 -15.28 21.95
CA SER A 88 -6.12 -15.78 20.58
C SER A 88 -7.53 -15.62 20.01
N TYR A 89 -7.62 -15.16 18.77
CA TYR A 89 -8.88 -15.02 18.04
C TYR A 89 -8.75 -15.67 16.67
N ASN A 90 -9.69 -16.55 16.34
CA ASN A 90 -9.78 -17.12 15.00
C ASN A 90 -10.40 -16.08 14.07
N CYS A 91 -9.73 -15.83 12.95
CA CYS A 91 -10.15 -14.91 11.90
C CYS A 91 -10.39 -15.71 10.61
N ASP A 92 -11.43 -15.34 9.89
CA ASP A 92 -11.76 -15.80 8.55
C ASP A 92 -12.04 -14.55 7.71
N GLU A 93 -11.29 -14.39 6.62
CA GLU A 93 -11.31 -13.17 5.82
C GLU A 93 -11.07 -13.51 4.35
N THR A 94 -11.71 -12.75 3.45
CA THR A 94 -11.42 -12.79 2.01
C THR A 94 -10.40 -11.71 1.65
N ILE A 95 -9.32 -12.10 0.98
CA ILE A 95 -8.27 -11.20 0.53
C ILE A 95 -8.10 -11.26 -0.99
N GLU A 96 -7.68 -10.14 -1.59
CA GLU A 96 -7.21 -10.12 -2.97
C GLU A 96 -5.74 -10.55 -2.99
N ILE A 97 -5.45 -11.67 -3.67
CA ILE A 97 -4.08 -12.17 -3.86
C ILE A 97 -3.38 -11.38 -4.97
N GLY A 98 -4.12 -11.04 -6.03
CA GLY A 98 -3.62 -10.25 -7.15
C GLY A 98 -4.32 -10.60 -8.46
N ARG A 99 -3.68 -10.28 -9.59
CA ARG A 99 -4.18 -10.65 -10.91
C ARG A 99 -3.66 -12.02 -11.34
N PRO A 100 -4.48 -12.86 -11.99
CA PRO A 100 -4.01 -14.13 -12.51
C PRO A 100 -2.96 -13.96 -13.62
N PRO A 101 -2.03 -14.91 -13.77
CA PRO A 101 -1.86 -16.11 -12.96
C PRO A 101 -1.19 -15.80 -11.61
N VAL A 102 -1.70 -16.40 -10.53
CA VAL A 102 -1.07 -16.37 -9.21
C VAL A 102 -0.35 -17.70 -8.94
N HIS A 103 0.73 -17.67 -8.15
CA HIS A 103 1.58 -18.83 -7.87
C HIS A 103 1.21 -19.60 -6.60
N VAL A 104 0.09 -19.26 -5.97
CA VAL A 104 -0.39 -19.88 -4.72
C VAL A 104 -1.61 -20.77 -4.98
N LEU A 105 -1.78 -21.78 -4.15
CA LEU A 105 -2.82 -22.80 -4.23
C LEU A 105 -3.61 -22.89 -2.94
N VAL A 106 -4.79 -23.50 -3.02
CA VAL A 106 -5.57 -23.87 -1.84
C VAL A 106 -4.76 -24.85 -0.98
N GLY A 107 -4.63 -24.54 0.31
CA GLY A 107 -3.79 -25.27 1.25
C GLY A 107 -2.45 -24.60 1.53
N ASP A 108 -2.02 -23.62 0.72
CA ASP A 108 -0.78 -22.90 0.98
C ASP A 108 -0.90 -21.99 2.20
N HIS A 109 0.26 -21.75 2.82
CA HIS A 109 0.41 -20.87 3.96
C HIS A 109 0.95 -19.51 3.54
N LEU A 110 0.32 -18.44 4.01
CA LEU A 110 0.71 -17.06 3.79
C LEU A 110 1.20 -16.46 5.11
N ASP A 111 2.35 -15.80 5.07
CA ASP A 111 2.77 -14.95 6.18
C ASP A 111 1.99 -13.63 6.10
N ILE A 112 1.23 -13.36 7.17
CA ILE A 112 0.43 -12.16 7.27
C ILE A 112 0.69 -11.42 8.57
N VAL A 113 0.52 -10.10 8.51
CA VAL A 113 0.56 -9.22 9.68
C VAL A 113 -0.83 -8.64 9.91
N PRO A 114 -1.58 -9.17 10.89
CA PRO A 114 -2.90 -8.65 11.25
C PRO A 114 -2.81 -7.19 11.66
N LYS A 115 -3.82 -6.40 11.31
CA LYS A 115 -3.97 -5.05 11.85
C LYS A 115 -4.33 -5.15 13.34
N SER A 116 -3.68 -4.34 14.18
CA SER A 116 -3.89 -4.36 15.63
C SER A 116 -5.38 -4.28 15.98
N GLY A 117 -5.88 -5.30 16.69
CA GLY A 117 -7.27 -5.37 17.15
C GLY A 117 -8.32 -5.78 16.10
N THR A 118 -7.96 -6.00 14.83
CA THR A 118 -8.93 -6.36 13.77
C THR A 118 -8.48 -7.56 12.92
N CYS A 119 -9.43 -8.33 12.38
CA CYS A 119 -9.15 -9.42 11.44
C CYS A 119 -9.08 -8.88 9.99
N TYR A 120 -9.68 -7.71 9.77
CA TYR A 120 -9.79 -7.07 8.48
C TYR A 120 -8.46 -6.58 7.92
N ASN A 121 -8.30 -6.75 6.61
CA ASN A 121 -7.21 -6.23 5.79
C ASN A 121 -5.80 -6.52 6.38
N PRO A 122 -5.47 -7.81 6.60
CA PRO A 122 -4.11 -8.17 7.00
C PRO A 122 -3.13 -7.83 5.89
N LEU A 123 -1.91 -7.41 6.25
CA LEU A 123 -0.84 -7.27 5.26
C LEU A 123 -0.28 -8.63 4.91
N ILE A 124 -0.10 -8.89 3.62
CA ILE A 124 0.68 -10.02 3.13
C ILE A 124 2.14 -9.55 3.07
N THR A 125 3.02 -10.21 3.81
CA THR A 125 4.43 -9.77 3.98
C THR A 125 5.37 -10.38 2.95
N LYS A 126 5.05 -11.57 2.45
CA LYS A 126 5.52 -12.21 1.22
C LYS A 126 4.99 -13.64 1.18
N ASP A 127 4.79 -14.16 -0.03
CA ASP A 127 4.58 -15.58 -0.27
C ASP A 127 5.67 -16.37 0.46
N VAL A 128 5.26 -17.37 1.25
CA VAL A 128 6.19 -18.41 1.67
C VAL A 128 6.51 -19.22 0.41
N LEU A 129 7.40 -18.68 -0.43
CA LEU A 129 8.13 -19.40 -1.46
C LEU A 129 9.04 -20.39 -0.73
N GLY A 130 8.49 -21.59 -0.48
CA GLY A 130 9.27 -22.81 -0.43
C GLY A 130 9.66 -23.23 -1.83
#